data_AF-A0AAJ4XMI5-F1
#
_entry.id   AF-A0AAJ4XMI5-F1
#
_cell.length_a   1.000
_cell.length_b   1.000
_cell.length_c   1.000
_cell.angle_alpha   90.00
_cell.angle_beta   90.00
_cell.angle_gamma   90.00
#
_symmetry.space_group_name_H-M   'P 1'
#
loop_
_entity.id
_entity.type
_entity.pdbx_description
1 polymer ?
#
loop_
_entity_poly.entity_id
_entity_poly.type
_entity_poly.pdbx_seq_one_letter_code
_entity_poly.pdbx_strand_id
1 'polypeptide(L)'
;MRVSPSTAAQATSSRSLKEAASSSTAQIDLLLFLQPSFDASAYVSGIIRDADASNAFEKIQPSAASSGKHVQPHTLTPSTPTDRKPSISLSPTSPLAKAVPHSTDLSTRKRERAKEDLDLSLAISRLNLAIEELDRSISLQVTGHAPELLRRTSNSASMQQSIAQTRDAISALDAEVVTLRSKIHDPFVRLQELQSDLKVYDAAGDIVARTGKVVGLARRLKSQMEAMFARKEATKKEEQGQGEGEDAVVGQVHGRDLSRAALLIAEITTLLEAERGTVPEGQPKSWHLDLKLVQDLIPTIDSARGTVVDFMEDMIVRGLRDLSPLLLGSSLQVAFNLGTLPSLVKDLLRDLTEVVRQRTAAAFDFDSLSRQLGLPIPTVDSVNPGYSAYRSGRRANQPDAAEKQRQQEVWVDAMWKRLESLIVVEMSAVCSKVYLLEKVLNLKNDAETGTNFLTAALEVLGDKPSYTFWLTFAESLQQHLTIATGKSAWLAQLLSSKTGGSAGEKGVDGYQRLLRLLQEFFAKITLYTDIEYTTHYQSPEAVILVKSIASLERSLDAHRQ
;
A
#
# COMPACT_ATOMS: atom_id res chain seq x y z
N MET A 1 30.85 40.70 13.12
CA MET A 1 29.83 41.26 14.04
C MET A 1 28.60 40.36 13.95
N ARG A 2 27.94 40.02 15.07
CA ARG A 2 27.24 38.72 15.28
C ARG A 2 28.27 37.57 15.29
N VAL A 3 28.57 36.85 16.36
CA VAL A 3 27.96 36.64 17.71
C VAL A 3 26.67 35.83 17.68
N SER A 4 26.74 34.65 18.29
CA SER A 4 25.64 33.70 18.51
C SER A 4 25.36 33.57 20.02
N PRO A 5 24.09 33.62 20.46
CA PRO A 5 23.62 32.99 21.71
C PRO A 5 23.10 31.58 21.40
N SER A 6 23.43 30.50 22.12
CA SER A 6 23.39 30.23 23.58
C SER A 6 22.14 29.41 23.93
N THR A 7 22.36 28.15 24.36
CA THR A 7 21.31 27.14 24.54
C THR A 7 20.98 26.96 26.01
N ALA A 8 19.85 27.52 26.48
CA ALA A 8 19.38 27.30 27.86
C ALA A 8 17.87 27.58 28.03
N ALA A 9 17.05 26.53 28.14
CA ALA A 9 15.76 26.48 28.89
C ALA A 9 14.98 25.17 28.63
N GLN A 10 15.26 24.10 29.39
CA GLN A 10 14.34 22.96 29.54
C GLN A 10 14.29 22.52 31.00
N ALA A 11 13.39 23.13 31.80
CA ALA A 11 13.27 22.82 33.23
C ALA A 11 11.89 23.17 33.84
N THR A 12 10.78 23.00 33.11
CA THR A 12 9.41 23.35 33.61
C THR A 12 8.30 22.48 33.01
N SER A 13 8.37 21.16 33.16
CA SER A 13 7.23 20.27 32.85
C SER A 13 7.19 19.01 33.73
N SER A 14 6.70 19.17 34.96
CA SER A 14 6.54 18.04 35.92
C SER A 14 5.45 18.25 36.98
N ARG A 15 4.63 19.31 36.89
CA ARG A 15 3.61 19.65 37.91
C ARG A 15 2.15 19.55 37.45
N SER A 16 1.88 19.26 36.16
CA SER A 16 0.52 19.23 35.59
C SER A 16 -0.20 17.87 35.69
N LEU A 17 0.45 16.83 36.23
CA LEU A 17 -0.06 15.44 36.21
C LEU A 17 -0.84 15.02 37.48
N LYS A 18 -1.26 15.98 38.33
CA LYS A 18 -2.10 15.69 39.51
C LYS A 18 -3.52 16.27 39.47
N GLU A 19 -3.84 17.17 38.54
CA GLU A 19 -5.21 17.68 38.35
C GLU A 19 -6.04 16.87 37.34
N ALA A 20 -5.41 16.08 36.47
CA ALA A 20 -6.10 15.23 35.49
C ALA A 20 -6.74 13.95 36.10
N ALA A 21 -6.57 13.71 37.40
CA ALA A 21 -7.11 12.53 38.08
C ALA A 21 -8.58 12.70 38.49
N SER A 22 -8.99 13.90 38.89
CA SER A 22 -10.35 14.21 39.37
C SER A 22 -11.38 14.44 38.26
N SER A 23 -10.95 14.68 37.02
CA SER A 23 -11.83 14.77 35.85
C SER A 23 -12.21 13.40 35.28
N SER A 24 -11.44 12.35 35.57
CA SER A 24 -11.64 11.01 35.01
C SER A 24 -12.89 10.31 35.56
N THR A 25 -13.17 10.43 36.86
CA THR A 25 -14.37 9.84 37.50
C THR A 25 -15.66 10.42 36.92
N ALA A 26 -15.74 11.75 36.78
CA ALA A 26 -16.90 12.43 36.20
C ALA A 26 -17.17 12.04 34.73
N GLN A 27 -16.14 11.62 33.98
CA GLN A 27 -16.32 11.08 32.62
C GLN A 27 -16.77 9.60 32.62
N ILE A 28 -16.35 8.83 33.63
CA ILE A 28 -16.76 7.42 33.78
C ILE A 28 -18.24 7.31 34.14
N ASP A 29 -18.73 8.13 35.08
CA ASP A 29 -20.17 8.14 35.45
C ASP A 29 -21.07 8.49 34.26
N LEU A 30 -20.64 9.45 33.43
CA LEU A 30 -21.40 9.89 32.25
C LEU A 30 -21.45 8.80 31.17
N LEU A 31 -20.38 8.01 31.00
CA LEU A 31 -20.37 6.85 30.10
C LEU A 31 -21.18 5.67 30.66
N LEU A 32 -21.25 5.50 31.97
CA LEU A 32 -22.07 4.47 32.62
C LEU A 32 -23.56 4.78 32.44
N PHE A 33 -23.97 6.03 32.62
CA PHE A 33 -25.35 6.52 32.42
C PHE A 33 -25.87 6.33 30.98
N LEU A 34 -24.97 6.30 29.98
CA LEU A 34 -25.32 6.14 28.57
C LEU A 34 -25.44 4.68 28.12
N GLN A 35 -25.22 3.69 28.99
CA GLN A 35 -25.36 2.27 28.61
C GLN A 35 -26.84 1.83 28.51
N PRO A 36 -27.23 1.00 27.53
CA PRO A 36 -28.62 0.54 27.37
C PRO A 36 -29.21 -0.17 28.58
N SER A 37 -28.35 -0.78 29.41
CA SER A 37 -28.68 -1.52 30.64
C SER A 37 -28.50 -0.70 31.93
N PHE A 38 -28.42 0.63 31.86
CA PHE A 38 -28.29 1.47 33.05
C PHE A 38 -29.58 1.46 33.89
N ASP A 39 -29.50 0.85 35.07
CA ASP A 39 -30.55 0.89 36.10
C ASP A 39 -30.23 1.97 37.14
N ALA A 40 -30.97 3.08 37.06
CA ALA A 40 -30.84 4.19 38.00
C ALA A 40 -31.19 3.80 39.44
N SER A 41 -32.08 2.83 39.66
CA SER A 41 -32.44 2.33 41.00
C SER A 41 -31.28 1.58 41.64
N ALA A 42 -30.62 0.70 40.88
CA ALA A 42 -29.42 0.00 41.33
C ALA A 42 -28.25 0.97 41.59
N TYR A 43 -28.03 1.96 40.71
CA TYR A 43 -26.95 2.94 40.85
C TYR A 43 -27.12 3.83 42.10
N VAL A 44 -28.32 4.39 42.31
CA VAL A 44 -28.63 5.18 43.51
C VAL A 44 -28.56 4.32 44.78
N SER A 45 -29.01 3.06 44.72
CA SER A 45 -28.86 2.11 45.84
C SER A 45 -27.40 1.78 46.16
N GLY A 46 -26.50 1.82 45.17
CA GLY A 46 -25.05 1.71 45.35
C GLY A 46 -24.49 2.90 46.12
N ILE A 47 -24.77 4.12 45.64
CA ILE A 47 -24.31 5.37 46.29
C ILE A 47 -24.79 5.47 47.74
N ILE A 48 -26.03 5.08 48.03
CA ILE A 48 -26.57 5.07 49.41
C ILE A 48 -25.80 4.07 50.28
N ARG A 49 -25.50 2.87 49.76
CA ARG A 49 -24.71 1.86 50.50
C ARG A 49 -23.27 2.29 50.74
N ASP A 50 -22.64 3.00 49.81
CA ASP A 50 -21.27 3.51 49.98
C ASP A 50 -21.23 4.70 50.94
N ALA A 51 -22.28 5.53 51.00
CA ALA A 51 -22.45 6.56 52.03
C ALA A 51 -22.65 5.94 53.43
N ASP A 52 -23.47 4.91 53.57
CA ASP A 52 -23.64 4.16 54.83
C ASP A 52 -22.34 3.45 55.25
N ALA A 53 -21.62 2.84 54.31
CA ALA A 53 -20.32 2.21 54.58
C ALA A 53 -19.25 3.23 55.01
N SER A 54 -19.25 4.43 54.42
CA SER A 54 -18.34 5.51 54.80
C SER A 54 -18.58 6.01 56.23
N ASN A 55 -19.85 6.11 56.65
CA ASN A 55 -20.21 6.45 58.04
C ASN A 55 -19.86 5.35 59.06
N ALA A 56 -19.69 4.10 58.63
CA ALA A 56 -19.41 2.97 59.51
C ALA A 56 -17.92 2.81 59.90
N PHE A 57 -16.99 3.45 59.18
CA PHE A 57 -15.56 3.16 59.31
C PHE A 57 -14.82 3.90 60.43
N GLU A 58 -15.44 4.90 61.08
CA GLU A 58 -14.82 5.70 62.16
C GLU A 58 -15.12 5.15 63.57
N LYS A 59 -15.05 3.83 63.78
CA LYS A 59 -14.92 3.27 65.14
C LYS A 59 -14.11 1.97 65.21
N ILE A 60 -13.15 1.99 66.12
CA ILE A 60 -12.08 1.00 66.30
C ILE A 60 -12.60 -0.36 66.77
N GLN A 61 -12.08 -1.46 66.20
CA GLN A 61 -11.95 -2.72 66.93
C GLN A 61 -10.73 -3.56 66.46
N PRO A 62 -9.90 -4.09 67.37
CA PRO A 62 -8.77 -4.96 67.01
C PRO A 62 -9.08 -6.47 67.13
N SER A 63 -8.63 -7.22 66.13
CA SER A 63 -8.13 -8.61 66.20
C SER A 63 -8.88 -9.71 67.00
N ALA A 64 -9.58 -10.56 66.24
CA ALA A 64 -9.24 -11.99 66.02
C ALA A 64 -9.91 -13.14 66.84
N ALA A 65 -10.06 -14.27 66.11
CA ALA A 65 -10.32 -15.65 66.53
C ALA A 65 -11.71 -15.99 67.17
N SER A 66 -12.37 -17.11 66.84
CA SER A 66 -12.15 -18.11 65.76
C SER A 66 -13.44 -18.93 65.48
N SER A 67 -13.38 -19.79 64.44
CA SER A 67 -14.18 -21.01 64.14
C SER A 67 -15.52 -21.28 64.88
N GLY A 68 -16.63 -21.65 64.22
CA GLY A 68 -16.89 -21.94 62.79
C GLY A 68 -17.66 -23.26 62.57
N LYS A 69 -18.40 -23.37 61.44
CA LYS A 69 -19.28 -24.50 61.02
C LYS A 69 -20.59 -24.63 61.84
N HIS A 70 -21.73 -25.11 61.32
CA HIS A 70 -22.21 -25.37 59.94
C HIS A 70 -23.74 -25.67 59.97
N VAL A 71 -24.36 -25.83 58.80
CA VAL A 71 -25.74 -26.31 58.50
C VAL A 71 -26.90 -25.28 58.56
N GLN A 72 -27.78 -25.43 57.58
CA GLN A 72 -29.08 -24.76 57.28
C GLN A 72 -30.23 -25.37 58.15
N PRO A 73 -31.56 -25.06 58.02
CA PRO A 73 -32.26 -24.50 56.84
C PRO A 73 -33.47 -23.53 57.09
N HIS A 74 -34.15 -23.21 55.98
CA HIS A 74 -35.61 -22.99 55.75
C HIS A 74 -36.56 -22.62 56.93
N THR A 75 -37.58 -21.74 56.81
CA THR A 75 -38.15 -20.97 55.67
C THR A 75 -39.18 -19.92 56.15
N LEU A 76 -39.46 -18.91 55.30
CA LEU A 76 -40.76 -18.24 55.07
C LEU A 76 -41.58 -17.59 56.21
N THR A 77 -41.62 -16.24 56.16
CA THR A 77 -42.80 -15.33 56.24
C THR A 77 -43.69 -15.24 57.50
N PRO A 78 -44.31 -14.06 57.79
CA PRO A 78 -45.03 -13.81 59.05
C PRO A 78 -46.56 -13.87 58.96
N SER A 79 -47.21 -14.13 60.11
CA SER A 79 -48.61 -13.81 60.36
C SER A 79 -48.85 -13.39 61.82
N THR A 80 -49.59 -12.30 62.00
CA THR A 80 -50.12 -11.77 63.28
C THR A 80 -51.53 -12.36 63.57
N PRO A 81 -52.23 -12.08 64.70
CA PRO A 81 -51.83 -11.60 66.04
C PRO A 81 -52.49 -12.41 67.22
N THR A 82 -52.52 -11.80 68.42
CA THR A 82 -53.56 -11.87 69.51
C THR A 82 -53.51 -12.89 70.68
N ASP A 83 -53.61 -12.30 71.89
CA ASP A 83 -54.36 -12.64 73.11
C ASP A 83 -53.86 -13.58 74.27
N ARG A 84 -53.73 -12.94 75.45
CA ARG A 84 -54.20 -13.30 76.83
C ARG A 84 -53.65 -14.49 77.67
N LYS A 85 -52.82 -14.10 78.68
CA LYS A 85 -53.01 -14.31 80.16
C LYS A 85 -53.02 -15.79 80.73
N PRO A 86 -53.15 -16.03 82.06
CA PRO A 86 -52.26 -15.61 83.18
C PRO A 86 -52.01 -16.67 84.31
N SER A 87 -50.99 -16.49 85.16
CA SER A 87 -50.90 -16.98 86.57
C SER A 87 -49.60 -16.43 87.21
N ILE A 88 -49.49 -15.79 88.37
CA ILE A 88 -50.08 -15.92 89.74
C ILE A 88 -49.52 -17.12 90.53
N SER A 89 -48.87 -16.82 91.68
CA SER A 89 -48.77 -17.70 92.85
C SER A 89 -48.44 -16.90 94.12
N LEU A 90 -49.06 -17.27 95.25
CA LEU A 90 -48.79 -16.82 96.63
C LEU A 90 -49.09 -17.98 97.59
N SER A 91 -48.36 -18.09 98.69
CA SER A 91 -48.41 -19.25 99.60
C SER A 91 -49.18 -18.97 100.91
N PRO A 92 -50.02 -19.91 101.42
CA PRO A 92 -50.77 -19.78 102.67
C PRO A 92 -50.27 -20.72 103.80
N THR A 93 -50.83 -20.60 105.02
CA THR A 93 -51.17 -21.73 105.93
C THR A 93 -51.97 -21.27 107.17
N SER A 94 -52.74 -22.19 107.78
CA SER A 94 -53.44 -22.09 109.09
C SER A 94 -53.61 -23.51 109.66
N PRO A 95 -53.95 -23.74 110.96
CA PRO A 95 -55.25 -24.42 111.24
C PRO A 95 -55.88 -24.34 112.67
N LEU A 96 -57.24 -24.36 112.70
CA LEU A 96 -58.15 -25.17 113.56
C LEU A 96 -58.25 -24.96 115.12
N ALA A 97 -59.32 -25.51 115.74
CA ALA A 97 -59.84 -25.17 117.09
C ALA A 97 -60.43 -26.36 117.89
N LYS A 98 -60.73 -26.19 119.22
CA LYS A 98 -61.69 -27.04 120.00
C LYS A 98 -62.10 -26.53 121.42
N ALA A 99 -63.42 -26.46 121.64
CA ALA A 99 -64.28 -26.70 122.84
C ALA A 99 -63.88 -26.37 124.32
N VAL A 100 -64.67 -25.46 124.95
CA VAL A 100 -65.64 -25.63 126.09
C VAL A 100 -65.23 -26.43 127.36
N PRO A 101 -65.63 -26.04 128.60
CA PRO A 101 -66.43 -24.88 129.06
C PRO A 101 -65.54 -23.83 129.78
N HIS A 102 -65.86 -23.01 130.80
CA HIS A 102 -67.02 -22.56 131.65
C HIS A 102 -66.62 -21.13 132.18
N SER A 103 -67.41 -20.25 132.81
CA SER A 103 -68.86 -20.07 133.10
C SER A 103 -69.07 -18.64 133.64
N THR A 104 -70.26 -18.03 133.43
CA THR A 104 -70.67 -16.65 133.88
C THR A 104 -69.79 -15.48 133.37
N ASP A 105 -70.27 -14.26 133.10
CA ASP A 105 -71.63 -13.69 133.23
C ASP A 105 -71.98 -12.74 132.04
N LEU A 106 -73.22 -12.22 131.99
CA LEU A 106 -73.85 -11.60 130.82
C LEU A 106 -73.73 -10.06 130.77
N SER A 107 -72.88 -9.50 129.88
CA SER A 107 -72.99 -8.08 129.47
C SER A 107 -72.27 -7.65 128.17
N THR A 108 -71.22 -8.33 127.72
CA THR A 108 -70.22 -7.75 126.79
C THR A 108 -70.57 -7.75 125.28
N ARG A 109 -71.49 -8.61 124.82
CA ARG A 109 -71.71 -8.95 123.38
C ARG A 109 -72.12 -7.80 122.44
N LYS A 110 -72.34 -6.57 122.92
CA LYS A 110 -72.70 -5.41 122.07
C LYS A 110 -71.49 -4.57 121.60
N ARG A 111 -70.26 -4.89 122.05
CA ARG A 111 -69.08 -4.01 121.85
C ARG A 111 -68.03 -4.51 120.85
N GLU A 112 -68.07 -5.78 120.45
CA GLU A 112 -67.01 -6.41 119.63
C GLU A 112 -67.23 -6.20 118.12
N ARG A 113 -68.45 -6.39 117.60
CA ARG A 113 -68.76 -6.16 116.16
C ARG A 113 -68.34 -4.77 115.66
N ALA A 114 -68.50 -3.75 116.51
CA ALA A 114 -68.11 -2.37 116.21
C ALA A 114 -66.59 -2.11 116.10
N LYS A 115 -65.73 -3.10 116.42
CA LYS A 115 -64.28 -3.06 116.14
C LYS A 115 -63.91 -3.72 114.83
N GLU A 116 -64.52 -4.86 114.51
CA GLU A 116 -64.24 -5.59 113.27
C GLU A 116 -64.63 -4.75 112.04
N ASP A 117 -65.79 -4.07 112.11
CA ASP A 117 -66.22 -3.08 111.11
C ASP A 117 -65.24 -1.89 110.99
N LEU A 118 -64.61 -1.48 112.10
CA LEU A 118 -63.68 -0.34 112.14
C LEU A 118 -62.34 -0.69 111.48
N ASP A 119 -61.76 -1.84 111.80
CA ASP A 119 -60.49 -2.30 111.24
C ASP A 119 -60.64 -2.68 109.76
N LEU A 120 -61.79 -3.24 109.36
CA LEU A 120 -62.14 -3.43 107.94
C LEU A 120 -62.26 -2.08 107.21
N SER A 121 -62.92 -1.09 107.81
CA SER A 121 -63.00 0.26 107.26
C SER A 121 -61.63 0.96 107.17
N LEU A 122 -60.70 0.66 108.07
CA LEU A 122 -59.32 1.16 108.04
C LEU A 122 -58.47 0.48 106.95
N ALA A 123 -58.69 -0.81 106.71
CA ALA A 123 -58.07 -1.53 105.60
C ALA A 123 -58.59 -1.01 104.24
N ILE A 124 -59.91 -0.79 104.13
CA ILE A 124 -60.54 -0.19 102.94
C ILE A 124 -60.07 1.25 102.73
N SER A 125 -59.94 2.08 103.77
CA SER A 125 -59.45 3.45 103.60
C SER A 125 -57.97 3.50 103.20
N ARG A 126 -57.12 2.58 103.69
CA ARG A 126 -55.73 2.43 103.22
C ARG A 126 -55.64 1.92 101.78
N LEU A 127 -56.52 0.99 101.39
CA LEU A 127 -56.61 0.52 100.00
C LEU A 127 -57.04 1.66 99.07
N ASN A 128 -58.08 2.42 99.46
CA ASN A 128 -58.55 3.59 98.71
C ASN A 128 -57.44 4.66 98.62
N LEU A 129 -56.72 4.96 99.71
CA LEU A 129 -55.60 5.90 99.67
C LEU A 129 -54.47 5.44 98.74
N ALA A 130 -54.18 4.13 98.70
CA ALA A 130 -53.20 3.56 97.78
C ALA A 130 -53.70 3.55 96.32
N ILE A 131 -55.01 3.41 96.09
CA ILE A 131 -55.66 3.55 94.78
C ILE A 131 -55.66 5.02 94.34
N GLU A 132 -55.97 5.96 95.23
CA GLU A 132 -55.92 7.41 94.98
C GLU A 132 -54.49 7.90 94.69
N GLU A 133 -53.48 7.37 95.39
CA GLU A 133 -52.08 7.72 95.12
C GLU A 133 -51.54 7.03 93.85
N LEU A 134 -52.02 5.82 93.53
CA LEU A 134 -51.74 5.17 92.25
C LEU A 134 -52.42 5.92 91.09
N ASP A 135 -53.67 6.36 91.25
CA ASP A 135 -54.42 7.15 90.27
C ASP A 135 -53.83 8.56 90.11
N ARG A 136 -53.37 9.19 91.20
CA ARG A 136 -52.54 10.41 91.15
C ARG A 136 -51.24 10.16 90.40
N SER A 137 -50.53 9.07 90.68
CA SER A 137 -49.25 8.73 90.05
C SER A 137 -49.43 8.47 88.55
N ILE A 138 -50.43 7.66 88.17
CA ILE A 138 -50.82 7.42 86.77
C ILE A 138 -51.24 8.75 86.13
N SER A 139 -52.08 9.57 86.76
CA SER A 139 -52.52 10.86 86.23
C SER A 139 -51.35 11.83 86.03
N LEU A 140 -50.39 11.90 86.95
CA LEU A 140 -49.18 12.71 86.81
C LEU A 140 -48.27 12.19 85.69
N GLN A 141 -48.08 10.88 85.58
CA GLN A 141 -47.21 10.29 84.56
C GLN A 141 -47.85 10.33 83.16
N VAL A 142 -49.17 10.16 83.07
CA VAL A 142 -49.96 10.35 81.84
C VAL A 142 -49.99 11.83 81.44
N THR A 143 -50.31 12.77 82.33
CA THR A 143 -50.30 14.21 81.98
C THR A 143 -48.90 14.73 81.67
N GLY A 144 -47.85 14.17 82.29
CA GLY A 144 -46.45 14.50 81.98
C GLY A 144 -45.98 13.97 80.62
N HIS A 145 -46.33 12.73 80.24
CA HIS A 145 -45.87 12.13 78.98
C HIS A 145 -46.84 12.29 77.80
N ALA A 146 -48.14 12.52 78.02
CA ALA A 146 -49.11 12.78 76.95
C ALA A 146 -48.70 13.93 76.00
N PRO A 147 -48.22 15.11 76.44
CA PRO A 147 -47.81 16.17 75.52
C PRO A 147 -46.59 15.75 74.67
N GLU A 148 -45.63 15.02 75.23
CA GLU A 148 -44.47 14.52 74.46
C GLU A 148 -44.83 13.35 73.52
N LEU A 149 -45.76 12.48 73.92
CA LEU A 149 -46.32 11.44 73.05
C LEU A 149 -47.12 12.05 71.89
N LEU A 150 -48.01 13.01 72.16
CA LEU A 150 -48.75 13.73 71.12
C LEU A 150 -47.80 14.52 70.21
N ARG A 151 -46.75 15.16 70.75
CA ARG A 151 -45.71 15.82 69.96
C ARG A 151 -44.95 14.84 69.09
N ARG A 152 -44.58 13.65 69.59
CA ARG A 152 -43.97 12.57 68.79
C ARG A 152 -44.89 12.02 67.72
N THR A 153 -46.18 11.87 68.01
CA THR A 153 -47.19 11.39 67.05
C THR A 153 -47.43 12.44 65.96
N SER A 154 -47.52 13.72 66.33
CA SER A 154 -47.61 14.85 65.40
C SER A 154 -46.36 14.97 64.51
N ASN A 155 -45.17 14.89 65.10
CA ASN A 155 -43.91 14.85 64.35
C ASN A 155 -43.81 13.62 63.43
N SER A 156 -44.33 12.46 63.85
CA SER A 156 -44.39 11.27 62.99
C SER A 156 -45.40 11.43 61.86
N ALA A 157 -46.51 12.15 62.07
CA ALA A 157 -47.49 12.43 61.04
C ALA A 157 -46.97 13.46 60.01
N SER A 158 -46.28 14.52 60.46
CA SER A 158 -45.62 15.47 59.55
C SER A 158 -44.44 14.84 58.82
N MET A 159 -43.71 13.91 59.44
CA MET A 159 -42.66 13.13 58.77
C MET A 159 -43.24 12.10 57.79
N GLN A 160 -44.40 11.49 58.08
CA GLN A 160 -45.14 10.69 57.09
C GLN A 160 -45.61 11.55 55.92
N GLN A 161 -46.07 12.78 56.16
CA GLN A 161 -46.47 13.72 55.11
C GLN A 161 -45.28 14.16 54.26
N SER A 162 -44.10 14.44 54.84
CA SER A 162 -42.91 14.79 54.06
C SER A 162 -42.35 13.58 53.30
N ILE A 163 -42.43 12.37 53.86
CA ILE A 163 -42.09 11.11 53.15
C ILE A 163 -43.05 10.87 51.97
N ALA A 164 -44.35 11.15 52.13
CA ALA A 164 -45.31 11.08 51.02
C ALA A 164 -44.98 12.11 49.93
N GLN A 165 -44.77 13.38 50.30
CA GLN A 165 -44.34 14.42 49.35
C GLN A 165 -43.01 14.08 48.65
N THR A 166 -42.07 13.44 49.35
CA THR A 166 -40.79 12.99 48.78
C THR A 166 -41.00 11.83 47.82
N ARG A 167 -41.88 10.87 48.15
CA ARG A 167 -42.27 9.76 47.25
C ARG A 167 -42.95 10.29 45.99
N ASP A 168 -43.87 11.24 46.13
CA ASP A 168 -44.58 11.85 45.01
C ASP A 168 -43.61 12.63 44.12
N ALA A 169 -42.69 13.42 44.71
CA ALA A 169 -41.63 14.12 43.99
C ALA A 169 -40.65 13.16 43.29
N ILE A 170 -40.31 12.02 43.89
CA ILE A 170 -39.51 10.96 43.23
C ILE A 170 -40.28 10.37 42.04
N SER A 171 -41.60 10.14 42.16
CA SER A 171 -42.40 9.63 41.05
C SER A 171 -42.56 10.65 39.90
N ALA A 172 -42.62 11.95 40.23
CA ALA A 172 -42.59 13.02 39.24
C ALA A 172 -41.22 13.12 38.56
N LEU A 173 -40.12 13.00 39.31
CA LEU A 173 -38.76 12.97 38.78
C LEU A 173 -38.53 11.76 37.85
N ASP A 174 -39.02 10.57 38.22
CA ASP A 174 -38.93 9.36 37.39
C ASP A 174 -39.71 9.54 36.07
N ALA A 175 -40.92 10.11 36.13
CA ALA A 175 -41.67 10.50 34.94
C ALA A 175 -40.92 11.55 34.09
N GLU A 176 -40.33 12.58 34.71
CA GLU A 176 -39.51 13.56 33.99
C GLU A 176 -38.29 12.92 33.34
N VAL A 177 -37.58 12.01 34.02
CA VAL A 177 -36.43 11.24 33.48
C VAL A 177 -36.85 10.36 32.30
N VAL A 178 -38.03 9.73 32.34
CA VAL A 178 -38.58 9.00 31.17
C VAL A 178 -38.87 9.96 30.01
N THR A 179 -39.41 11.15 30.26
CA THR A 179 -39.55 12.17 29.19
C THR A 179 -38.22 12.73 28.71
N LEU A 180 -37.20 12.80 29.56
CA LEU A 180 -35.85 13.26 29.21
C LEU A 180 -35.15 12.23 28.32
N ARG A 181 -35.23 10.94 28.68
CA ARG A 181 -34.71 9.82 27.89
C ARG A 181 -35.30 9.83 26.49
N SER A 182 -36.63 9.87 26.37
CA SER A 182 -37.31 9.92 25.08
C SER A 182 -37.09 11.21 24.27
N LYS A 183 -36.80 12.35 24.93
CA LYS A 183 -36.46 13.62 24.25
C LYS A 183 -34.98 13.78 23.88
N ILE A 184 -34.06 13.01 24.47
CA ILE A 184 -32.60 13.22 24.32
C ILE A 184 -31.87 11.94 23.92
N HIS A 185 -32.06 10.83 24.63
CA HIS A 185 -31.34 9.57 24.36
C HIS A 185 -31.81 8.95 23.03
N ASP A 186 -33.12 8.81 22.85
CA ASP A 186 -33.69 8.19 21.63
C ASP A 186 -33.31 8.98 20.35
N PRO A 187 -33.42 10.33 20.28
CA PRO A 187 -32.92 11.07 19.12
C PRO A 187 -31.38 11.10 19.01
N PHE A 188 -30.62 10.97 20.11
CA PHE A 188 -29.16 10.81 20.03
C PHE A 188 -28.77 9.48 19.39
N VAL A 189 -29.38 8.37 19.80
CA VAL A 189 -29.20 7.05 19.17
C VAL A 189 -29.60 7.13 17.69
N ARG A 190 -30.74 7.76 17.36
CA ARG A 190 -31.16 7.94 15.97
C ARG A 190 -30.20 8.82 15.15
N LEU A 191 -29.56 9.82 15.76
CA LEU A 191 -28.52 10.62 15.11
C LEU A 191 -27.25 9.80 14.88
N GLN A 192 -26.87 8.92 15.81
CA GLN A 192 -25.77 7.98 15.65
C GLN A 192 -26.02 6.96 14.52
N GLU A 193 -27.23 6.40 14.44
CA GLU A 193 -27.68 5.55 13.31
C GLU A 193 -27.56 6.30 11.97
N LEU A 194 -28.13 7.50 11.89
CA LEU A 194 -28.05 8.34 10.68
C LEU A 194 -26.61 8.73 10.32
N GLN A 195 -25.70 8.85 11.31
CA GLN A 195 -24.29 9.10 11.05
C GLN A 195 -23.55 7.85 10.52
N SER A 196 -23.94 6.64 10.94
CA SER A 196 -23.46 5.41 10.31
C SER A 196 -24.01 5.23 8.89
N ASP A 197 -25.30 5.46 8.69
CA ASP A 197 -25.96 5.40 7.38
C ASP A 197 -25.31 6.39 6.40
N LEU A 198 -25.09 7.64 6.81
CA LEU A 198 -24.46 8.67 5.99
C LEU A 198 -23.03 8.28 5.58
N LYS A 199 -22.23 7.65 6.45
CA LYS A 199 -20.90 7.12 6.07
C LYS A 199 -20.99 6.00 5.03
N VAL A 200 -22.05 5.18 5.06
CA VAL A 200 -22.31 4.14 4.07
C VAL A 200 -22.79 4.74 2.74
N TYR A 201 -23.62 5.78 2.78
CA TYR A 201 -24.05 6.51 1.58
C TYR A 201 -22.91 7.31 0.93
N ASP A 202 -22.09 8.01 1.71
CA ASP A 202 -20.90 8.72 1.23
C ASP A 202 -19.96 7.75 0.52
N ALA A 203 -19.64 6.60 1.15
CA ALA A 203 -18.87 5.54 0.52
C ALA A 203 -19.54 5.04 -0.77
N ALA A 204 -20.82 4.63 -0.74
CA ALA A 204 -21.52 4.14 -1.92
C ALA A 204 -21.51 5.15 -3.07
N GLY A 205 -21.70 6.45 -2.79
CA GLY A 205 -21.60 7.53 -3.76
C GLY A 205 -20.20 7.68 -4.35
N ASP A 206 -19.18 7.62 -3.50
CA ASP A 206 -17.77 7.73 -3.90
C ASP A 206 -17.37 6.59 -4.87
N ILE A 207 -17.83 5.36 -4.62
CA ILE A 207 -17.59 4.23 -5.51
C ILE A 207 -18.44 4.28 -6.78
N VAL A 208 -19.69 4.74 -6.73
CA VAL A 208 -20.49 4.99 -7.93
C VAL A 208 -19.82 6.06 -8.82
N ALA A 209 -19.23 7.10 -8.23
CA ALA A 209 -18.47 8.11 -8.95
C ALA A 209 -17.18 7.57 -9.60
N ARG A 210 -16.41 6.75 -8.88
CA ARG A 210 -15.18 6.10 -9.40
C ARG A 210 -15.50 5.10 -10.51
N THR A 211 -16.47 4.21 -10.28
CA THR A 211 -16.97 3.26 -11.29
C THR A 211 -17.52 3.99 -12.50
N GLY A 212 -18.25 5.10 -12.31
CA GLY A 212 -18.75 5.95 -13.39
C GLY A 212 -17.64 6.54 -14.27
N LYS A 213 -16.52 6.97 -13.67
CA LYS A 213 -15.32 7.41 -14.41
C LYS A 213 -14.72 6.26 -15.21
N VAL A 214 -14.42 5.12 -14.59
CA VAL A 214 -13.81 3.96 -15.26
C VAL A 214 -14.68 3.45 -16.42
N VAL A 215 -15.99 3.30 -16.22
CA VAL A 215 -16.95 2.89 -17.26
C VAL A 215 -17.05 3.95 -18.38
N GLY A 216 -17.03 5.23 -18.03
CA GLY A 216 -17.03 6.33 -19.00
C GLY A 216 -15.79 6.34 -19.89
N LEU A 217 -14.60 6.21 -19.29
CA LEU A 217 -13.31 6.12 -19.98
C LEU A 217 -13.22 4.86 -20.84
N ALA A 218 -13.61 3.69 -20.32
CA ALA A 218 -13.61 2.44 -21.07
C ALA A 218 -14.56 2.47 -22.29
N ARG A 219 -15.74 3.09 -22.16
CA ARG A 219 -16.65 3.33 -23.29
C ARG A 219 -16.06 4.30 -24.32
N ARG A 220 -15.37 5.36 -23.86
CA ARG A 220 -14.67 6.32 -24.73
C ARG A 220 -13.51 5.66 -25.49
N LEU A 221 -12.72 4.82 -24.80
CA LEU A 221 -11.65 4.01 -25.39
C LEU A 221 -12.21 3.07 -26.45
N LYS A 222 -13.27 2.31 -26.15
CA LYS A 222 -13.93 1.42 -27.11
C LYS A 222 -14.39 2.18 -28.36
N SER A 223 -15.06 3.32 -28.19
CA SER A 223 -15.51 4.16 -29.32
C SER A 223 -14.34 4.73 -30.14
N GLN A 224 -13.21 5.08 -29.52
CA GLN A 224 -12.00 5.52 -30.24
C GLN A 224 -11.35 4.37 -31.03
N MET A 225 -11.27 3.16 -30.44
CA MET A 225 -10.76 1.98 -31.13
C MET A 225 -11.66 1.60 -32.32
N GLU A 226 -12.99 1.56 -32.15
CA GLU A 226 -13.96 1.32 -33.22
C GLU A 226 -13.82 2.35 -34.36
N ALA A 227 -13.67 3.64 -34.04
CA ALA A 227 -13.44 4.69 -35.03
C ALA A 227 -12.09 4.54 -35.76
N MET A 228 -11.03 4.14 -35.06
CA MET A 228 -9.71 3.87 -35.64
C MET A 228 -9.77 2.69 -36.63
N PHE A 229 -10.39 1.58 -36.25
CA PHE A 229 -10.54 0.41 -37.13
C PHE A 229 -11.42 0.72 -38.35
N ALA A 230 -12.55 1.40 -38.15
CA ALA A 230 -13.43 1.80 -39.26
C ALA A 230 -12.71 2.71 -40.27
N ARG A 231 -11.81 3.57 -39.79
CA ARG A 231 -10.96 4.42 -40.63
C ARG A 231 -9.89 3.62 -41.38
N LYS A 232 -9.18 2.71 -40.70
CA LYS A 232 -8.18 1.82 -41.32
C LYS A 232 -8.78 0.96 -42.44
N GLU A 233 -9.99 0.45 -42.26
CA GLU A 233 -10.72 -0.33 -43.28
C GLU A 233 -11.38 0.51 -44.40
N ALA A 234 -11.32 1.85 -44.30
CA ALA A 234 -11.54 2.75 -45.43
C ALA A 234 -10.22 2.98 -46.18
N THR A 235 -9.17 3.42 -45.49
CA THR A 235 -7.88 3.77 -46.11
C THR A 235 -7.24 2.59 -46.86
N LYS A 236 -7.32 1.36 -46.34
CA LYS A 236 -6.91 0.12 -47.04
C LYS A 236 -7.54 -0.09 -48.43
N LYS A 237 -8.71 0.51 -48.70
CA LYS A 237 -9.41 0.40 -50.00
C LYS A 237 -8.97 1.48 -50.99
N GLU A 238 -8.33 2.53 -50.48
CA GLU A 238 -7.76 3.65 -51.23
C GLU A 238 -6.26 3.38 -51.51
N GLU A 239 -5.55 2.78 -50.55
CA GLU A 239 -4.13 2.32 -50.61
C GLU A 239 -3.81 1.34 -51.76
N GLN A 240 -4.81 0.78 -52.45
CA GLN A 240 -4.56 -0.01 -53.68
C GLN A 240 -4.23 0.86 -54.91
N GLY A 241 -4.27 2.20 -54.79
CA GLY A 241 -4.16 3.12 -55.93
C GLY A 241 -2.91 4.00 -56.03
N GLN A 242 -2.24 4.36 -54.93
CA GLN A 242 -1.16 5.37 -54.94
C GLN A 242 -0.10 5.17 -53.85
N GLY A 243 1.03 5.89 -53.98
CA GLY A 243 2.33 5.48 -53.44
C GLY A 243 2.85 6.18 -52.17
N GLU A 244 4.13 5.92 -51.90
CA GLU A 244 4.90 6.10 -50.64
C GLU A 244 4.74 7.42 -49.87
N GLY A 245 4.24 8.50 -50.49
CA GLY A 245 3.99 9.77 -49.81
C GLY A 245 2.77 9.77 -48.89
N GLU A 246 1.80 8.89 -49.12
CA GLU A 246 0.52 8.89 -48.40
C GLU A 246 0.62 8.20 -47.02
N ASP A 247 1.39 7.11 -46.91
CA ASP A 247 1.62 6.33 -45.67
C ASP A 247 2.21 7.20 -44.54
N ALA A 248 3.02 8.21 -44.85
CA ALA A 248 3.54 9.14 -43.85
C ALA A 248 2.45 10.00 -43.19
N VAL A 249 1.47 10.47 -43.97
CA VAL A 249 0.34 11.28 -43.47
C VAL A 249 -0.70 10.38 -42.79
N VAL A 250 -1.00 9.23 -43.39
CA VAL A 250 -1.87 8.18 -42.82
C VAL A 250 -1.32 7.70 -41.48
N GLY A 251 -0.02 7.46 -41.38
CA GLY A 251 0.68 7.06 -40.16
C GLY A 251 0.71 8.13 -39.07
N GLN A 252 0.84 9.42 -39.43
CA GLN A 252 0.74 10.53 -38.46
C GLN A 252 -0.69 10.65 -37.91
N VAL A 253 -1.71 10.46 -38.75
CA VAL A 253 -3.12 10.50 -38.34
C VAL A 253 -3.46 9.32 -37.43
N HIS A 254 -3.12 8.09 -37.83
CA HIS A 254 -3.31 6.89 -37.00
C HIS A 254 -2.51 7.00 -35.70
N GLY A 255 -1.27 7.47 -35.74
CA GLY A 255 -0.41 7.68 -34.57
C GLY A 255 -1.00 8.65 -33.54
N ARG A 256 -1.69 9.70 -33.98
CA ARG A 256 -2.37 10.65 -33.07
C ARG A 256 -3.63 10.05 -32.42
N ASP A 257 -4.37 9.22 -33.15
CA ASP A 257 -5.58 8.59 -32.60
C ASP A 257 -5.21 7.35 -31.74
N LEU A 258 -4.09 6.67 -32.02
CA LEU A 258 -3.42 5.69 -31.14
C LEU A 258 -2.87 6.33 -29.85
N SER A 259 -2.20 7.49 -29.91
CA SER A 259 -1.64 8.12 -28.71
C SER A 259 -2.72 8.64 -27.75
N ARG A 260 -3.92 8.96 -28.26
CA ARG A 260 -5.13 9.22 -27.47
C ARG A 260 -5.69 7.97 -26.80
N ALA A 261 -5.76 6.84 -27.53
CA ALA A 261 -6.14 5.56 -26.95
C ALA A 261 -5.18 5.16 -25.81
N ALA A 262 -3.87 5.35 -26.01
CA ALA A 262 -2.85 5.11 -24.99
C ALA A 262 -3.05 5.97 -23.72
N LEU A 263 -3.38 7.26 -23.84
CA LEU A 263 -3.69 8.11 -22.68
C LEU A 263 -4.92 7.61 -21.92
N LEU A 264 -5.99 7.19 -22.61
CA LEU A 264 -7.16 6.61 -21.95
C LEU A 264 -6.83 5.27 -21.26
N ILE A 265 -5.98 4.44 -21.88
CA ILE A 265 -5.49 3.19 -21.26
C ILE A 265 -4.68 3.50 -20.00
N ALA A 266 -3.80 4.50 -20.03
CA ALA A 266 -2.99 4.90 -18.88
C ALA A 266 -3.83 5.55 -17.76
N GLU A 267 -4.81 6.39 -18.09
CA GLU A 267 -5.76 6.96 -17.13
C GLU A 267 -6.59 5.85 -16.44
N ILE A 268 -7.11 4.87 -17.21
CA ILE A 268 -7.82 3.72 -16.66
C ILE A 268 -6.88 2.84 -15.80
N THR A 269 -5.64 2.59 -16.26
CA THR A 269 -4.67 1.75 -15.53
C THR A 269 -4.27 2.40 -14.21
N THR A 270 -3.94 3.68 -14.21
CA THR A 270 -3.57 4.42 -12.98
C THR A 270 -4.72 4.55 -12.00
N LEU A 271 -5.98 4.69 -12.47
CA LEU A 271 -7.16 4.59 -11.60
C LEU A 271 -7.30 3.20 -10.95
N LEU A 272 -7.10 2.13 -11.70
CA LEU A 272 -7.16 0.74 -11.19
C LEU A 272 -5.98 0.39 -10.26
N GLU A 273 -4.80 0.97 -10.49
CA GLU A 273 -3.60 0.73 -9.67
C GLU A 273 -3.57 1.56 -8.39
N ALA A 274 -4.08 2.79 -8.42
CA ALA A 274 -4.26 3.61 -7.21
C ALA A 274 -5.11 2.86 -6.16
N GLU A 275 -6.19 2.20 -6.60
CA GLU A 275 -7.10 1.42 -5.74
C GLU A 275 -6.51 0.08 -5.24
N ARG A 276 -5.36 -0.35 -5.79
CA ARG A 276 -4.52 -1.43 -5.24
C ARG A 276 -3.52 -0.92 -4.20
N GLY A 277 -3.02 0.30 -4.36
CA GLY A 277 -2.03 0.91 -3.45
C GLY A 277 -2.62 1.45 -2.14
N THR A 278 -3.89 1.91 -2.14
CA THR A 278 -4.52 2.56 -0.99
C THR A 278 -5.12 1.58 0.03
N VAL A 279 -4.32 0.60 0.51
CA VAL A 279 -4.71 -0.28 1.63
C VAL A 279 -3.77 -0.09 2.82
N PRO A 280 -3.97 0.96 3.64
CA PRO A 280 -3.41 0.99 4.99
C PRO A 280 -4.05 -0.14 5.83
N GLU A 281 -3.26 -0.79 6.69
CA GLU A 281 -3.76 -1.85 7.56
C GLU A 281 -4.93 -1.37 8.43
N GLY A 282 -6.10 -2.01 8.27
CA GLY A 282 -7.29 -1.77 9.11
C GLY A 282 -8.51 -1.17 8.40
N GLN A 283 -8.43 -0.75 7.13
CA GLN A 283 -9.61 -0.35 6.35
C GLN A 283 -10.21 -1.52 5.54
N PRO A 284 -11.54 -1.51 5.27
CA PRO A 284 -12.18 -2.55 4.47
C PRO A 284 -11.65 -2.57 3.03
N LYS A 285 -11.56 -3.78 2.45
CA LYS A 285 -11.01 -4.03 1.10
C LYS A 285 -11.66 -3.13 0.03
N SER A 286 -10.86 -2.71 -0.96
CA SER A 286 -11.29 -1.89 -2.09
C SER A 286 -12.23 -2.65 -3.05
N TRP A 287 -13.50 -2.73 -2.65
CA TRP A 287 -14.58 -3.50 -3.30
C TRP A 287 -14.91 -3.11 -4.74
N HIS A 288 -14.24 -2.10 -5.31
CA HIS A 288 -14.43 -1.63 -6.68
C HIS A 288 -13.93 -2.69 -7.68
N LEU A 289 -12.81 -3.35 -7.34
CA LEU A 289 -12.23 -4.43 -8.14
C LEU A 289 -13.03 -5.75 -8.06
N ASP A 290 -13.90 -5.88 -7.05
CA ASP A 290 -14.85 -7.00 -6.89
C ASP A 290 -16.19 -6.74 -7.62
N LEU A 291 -16.41 -5.55 -8.19
CA LEU A 291 -17.58 -5.26 -9.01
C LEU A 291 -17.49 -5.98 -10.36
N LYS A 292 -18.42 -6.90 -10.61
CA LYS A 292 -18.53 -7.64 -11.89
C LYS A 292 -18.47 -6.72 -13.11
N LEU A 293 -19.13 -5.56 -13.07
CA LEU A 293 -19.10 -4.58 -14.17
C LEU A 293 -17.68 -4.06 -14.49
N VAL A 294 -16.78 -3.97 -13.50
CA VAL A 294 -15.37 -3.61 -13.71
C VAL A 294 -14.58 -4.83 -14.17
N GLN A 295 -14.83 -6.01 -13.60
CA GLN A 295 -14.21 -7.27 -14.00
C GLN A 295 -14.52 -7.65 -15.46
N ASP A 296 -15.74 -7.42 -15.94
CA ASP A 296 -16.18 -7.62 -17.33
C ASP A 296 -15.48 -6.64 -18.30
N LEU A 297 -15.05 -5.47 -17.81
CA LEU A 297 -14.36 -4.46 -18.62
C LEU A 297 -12.84 -4.67 -18.70
N ILE A 298 -12.20 -5.26 -17.67
CA ILE A 298 -10.75 -5.48 -17.63
C ILE A 298 -10.23 -6.22 -18.90
N PRO A 299 -10.79 -7.38 -19.32
CA PRO A 299 -10.36 -8.05 -20.54
C PRO A 299 -10.54 -7.22 -21.82
N THR A 300 -11.50 -6.29 -21.84
CA THR A 300 -11.70 -5.37 -22.98
C THR A 300 -10.61 -4.29 -23.00
N ILE A 301 -10.21 -3.79 -21.84
CA ILE A 301 -9.11 -2.82 -21.69
C ILE A 301 -7.77 -3.49 -22.01
N ASP A 302 -7.53 -4.71 -21.52
CA ASP A 302 -6.32 -5.49 -21.81
C ASP A 302 -6.20 -5.83 -23.29
N SER A 303 -7.31 -6.23 -23.94
CA SER A 303 -7.34 -6.47 -25.39
C SER A 303 -7.05 -5.19 -26.18
N ALA A 304 -7.60 -4.04 -25.76
CA ALA A 304 -7.31 -2.76 -26.41
C ALA A 304 -5.84 -2.34 -26.21
N ARG A 305 -5.28 -2.55 -25.00
CA ARG A 305 -3.88 -2.30 -24.68
C ARG A 305 -2.93 -3.16 -25.51
N GLY A 306 -3.22 -4.46 -25.65
CA GLY A 306 -2.48 -5.35 -26.53
C GLY A 306 -2.45 -4.82 -27.97
N THR A 307 -3.62 -4.52 -28.55
CA THR A 307 -3.66 -4.00 -29.91
C THR A 307 -2.96 -2.64 -30.09
N VAL A 308 -3.05 -1.72 -29.13
CA VAL A 308 -2.31 -0.44 -29.20
C VAL A 308 -0.79 -0.67 -29.16
N VAL A 309 -0.30 -1.68 -28.42
CA VAL A 309 1.10 -2.11 -28.44
C VAL A 309 1.48 -2.75 -29.78
N ASP A 310 0.69 -3.69 -30.31
CA ASP A 310 0.95 -4.33 -31.62
C ASP A 310 1.12 -3.28 -32.75
N PHE A 311 0.24 -2.28 -32.78
CA PHE A 311 0.30 -1.17 -33.73
C PHE A 311 1.51 -0.26 -33.50
N MET A 312 1.85 0.03 -32.24
CA MET A 312 3.02 0.83 -31.88
C MET A 312 4.31 0.16 -32.35
N GLU A 313 4.44 -1.16 -32.18
CA GLU A 313 5.60 -1.94 -32.60
C GLU A 313 5.72 -1.98 -34.14
N ASP A 314 4.63 -2.24 -34.88
CA ASP A 314 4.59 -2.15 -36.34
C ASP A 314 5.03 -0.76 -36.85
N MET A 315 4.52 0.31 -36.23
CA MET A 315 4.94 1.69 -36.55
C MET A 315 6.42 1.96 -36.24
N ILE A 316 7.01 1.38 -35.19
CA ILE A 316 8.45 1.49 -34.89
C ILE A 316 9.28 0.73 -35.93
N VAL A 317 8.91 -0.51 -36.25
CA VAL A 317 9.62 -1.35 -37.23
C VAL A 317 9.62 -0.69 -38.61
N ARG A 318 8.47 -0.16 -39.07
CA ARG A 318 8.39 0.64 -40.30
C ARG A 318 9.18 1.94 -40.19
N GLY A 319 9.00 2.70 -39.10
CA GLY A 319 9.69 3.98 -38.89
C GLY A 319 11.23 3.87 -38.96
N LEU A 320 11.79 2.75 -38.51
CA LEU A 320 13.21 2.44 -38.59
C LEU A 320 13.62 1.69 -39.88
N ARG A 321 12.71 1.01 -40.57
CA ARG A 321 12.95 0.42 -41.90
C ARG A 321 13.07 1.53 -42.95
N ASP A 322 12.13 2.46 -42.92
CA ASP A 322 11.90 3.49 -43.94
C ASP A 322 12.49 4.85 -43.54
N LEU A 323 13.20 4.89 -42.39
CA LEU A 323 13.84 6.07 -41.80
C LEU A 323 12.90 7.28 -41.62
N SER A 324 11.62 7.03 -41.30
CA SER A 324 10.59 8.06 -41.16
C SER A 324 10.54 8.65 -39.74
N PRO A 325 10.98 9.91 -39.52
CA PRO A 325 10.94 10.54 -38.19
C PRO A 325 9.52 10.83 -37.72
N LEU A 326 8.55 11.00 -38.63
CA LEU A 326 7.14 11.24 -38.28
C LEU A 326 6.47 9.98 -37.72
N LEU A 327 6.73 8.82 -38.34
CA LEU A 327 6.15 7.56 -37.89
C LEU A 327 6.78 7.10 -36.56
N LEU A 328 8.11 7.13 -36.48
CA LEU A 328 8.86 6.83 -35.25
C LEU A 328 8.53 7.81 -34.12
N GLY A 329 8.44 9.12 -34.42
CA GLY A 329 8.04 10.13 -33.43
C GLY A 329 6.59 9.98 -32.94
N SER A 330 5.72 9.41 -33.76
CA SER A 330 4.33 9.12 -33.37
C SER A 330 4.24 7.89 -32.47
N SER A 331 4.93 6.79 -32.82
CA SER A 331 4.92 5.57 -32.00
C SER A 331 5.68 5.73 -30.68
N LEU A 332 6.77 6.50 -30.63
CA LEU A 332 7.43 6.84 -29.36
C LEU A 332 6.53 7.70 -28.44
N GLN A 333 5.56 8.46 -28.98
CA GLN A 333 4.53 9.10 -28.14
C GLN A 333 3.59 8.05 -27.54
N VAL A 334 3.16 7.06 -28.31
CA VAL A 334 2.33 5.95 -27.80
C VAL A 334 3.08 5.23 -26.67
N ALA A 335 4.37 4.96 -26.85
CA ALA A 335 5.22 4.35 -25.82
C ALA A 335 5.37 5.20 -24.56
N PHE A 336 5.55 6.53 -24.70
CA PHE A 336 5.59 7.45 -23.56
C PHE A 336 4.25 7.47 -22.81
N ASN A 337 3.15 7.62 -23.54
CA ASN A 337 1.80 7.66 -22.99
C ASN A 337 1.41 6.34 -22.29
N LEU A 338 1.97 5.19 -22.70
CA LEU A 338 1.81 3.89 -22.05
C LEU A 338 2.82 3.63 -20.89
N GLY A 339 3.75 4.55 -20.62
CA GLY A 339 4.80 4.39 -19.61
C GLY A 339 5.91 3.40 -19.98
N THR A 340 5.99 2.94 -21.24
CA THR A 340 6.91 1.90 -21.69
C THR A 340 8.13 2.41 -22.48
N LEU A 341 8.23 3.73 -22.72
CA LEU A 341 9.32 4.33 -23.51
C LEU A 341 10.74 3.89 -23.07
N PRO A 342 11.13 3.92 -21.78
CA PRO A 342 12.53 3.66 -21.40
C PRO A 342 12.95 2.19 -21.59
N SER A 343 12.05 1.24 -21.34
CA SER A 343 12.30 -0.17 -21.65
C SER A 343 12.34 -0.40 -23.17
N LEU A 344 11.37 0.15 -23.91
CA LEU A 344 11.28 -0.01 -25.35
C LEU A 344 12.52 0.53 -26.09
N VAL A 345 13.06 1.68 -25.68
CA VAL A 345 14.31 2.23 -26.25
C VAL A 345 15.52 1.34 -25.91
N LYS A 346 15.56 0.76 -24.71
CA LYS A 346 16.62 -0.18 -24.28
C LYS A 346 16.56 -1.51 -25.03
N ASP A 347 15.38 -2.08 -25.19
CA ASP A 347 15.16 -3.32 -25.96
C ASP A 347 15.56 -3.09 -27.42
N LEU A 348 15.11 -1.99 -28.03
CA LEU A 348 15.43 -1.66 -29.41
C LEU A 348 16.93 -1.38 -29.65
N LEU A 349 17.61 -0.72 -28.71
CA LEU A 349 19.06 -0.49 -28.79
C LEU A 349 19.85 -1.79 -28.59
N ARG A 350 19.42 -2.69 -27.69
CA ARG A 350 19.98 -4.04 -27.60
C ARG A 350 19.85 -4.76 -28.93
N ASP A 351 18.68 -4.75 -29.54
CA ASP A 351 18.42 -5.53 -30.75
C ASP A 351 19.19 -4.96 -31.97
N LEU A 352 19.29 -3.63 -32.08
CA LEU A 352 20.16 -2.98 -33.09
C LEU A 352 21.66 -3.27 -32.85
N THR A 353 22.13 -3.26 -31.60
CA THR A 353 23.55 -3.57 -31.29
C THR A 353 23.87 -5.05 -31.39
N GLU A 354 22.89 -5.95 -31.23
CA GLU A 354 23.03 -7.37 -31.51
C GLU A 354 23.10 -7.64 -33.01
N VAL A 355 22.34 -6.93 -33.85
CA VAL A 355 22.53 -6.96 -35.31
C VAL A 355 23.95 -6.54 -35.71
N VAL A 356 24.55 -5.53 -35.06
CA VAL A 356 25.96 -5.16 -35.27
C VAL A 356 26.90 -6.34 -35.00
N ARG A 357 26.74 -7.02 -33.85
CA ARG A 357 27.54 -8.20 -33.48
C ARG A 357 27.39 -9.33 -34.50
N GLN A 358 26.15 -9.70 -34.82
CA GLN A 358 25.85 -10.80 -35.75
C GLN A 358 26.36 -10.54 -37.18
N ARG A 359 26.17 -9.33 -37.72
CA ARG A 359 26.67 -8.97 -39.06
C ARG A 359 28.19 -8.95 -39.11
N THR A 360 28.83 -8.37 -38.09
CA THR A 360 30.30 -8.37 -37.98
C THR A 360 30.84 -9.80 -37.86
N ALA A 361 30.24 -10.64 -37.01
CA ALA A 361 30.61 -12.04 -36.87
C ALA A 361 30.49 -12.81 -38.20
N ALA A 362 29.38 -12.61 -38.92
CA ALA A 362 29.14 -13.25 -40.22
C ALA A 362 30.16 -12.79 -41.28
N ALA A 363 30.57 -11.53 -41.31
CA ALA A 363 31.56 -11.03 -42.27
C ALA A 363 32.93 -11.74 -42.16
N PHE A 364 33.34 -12.10 -40.94
CA PHE A 364 34.58 -12.82 -40.66
C PHE A 364 34.45 -14.36 -40.60
N ASP A 365 33.28 -14.92 -40.97
CA ASP A 365 33.09 -16.36 -41.08
C ASP A 365 33.69 -16.91 -42.39
N PHE A 366 34.91 -17.42 -42.32
CA PHE A 366 35.60 -18.08 -43.44
C PHE A 366 34.90 -19.35 -43.93
N ASP A 367 34.19 -20.06 -43.05
CA ASP A 367 33.56 -21.34 -43.36
C ASP A 367 32.27 -21.14 -44.16
N SER A 368 31.56 -20.01 -44.03
CA SER A 368 30.54 -19.62 -45.02
C SER A 368 31.16 -19.17 -46.34
N LEU A 369 32.28 -18.43 -46.35
CA LEU A 369 32.87 -17.93 -47.60
C LEU A 369 33.49 -19.06 -48.45
N SER A 370 34.14 -20.05 -47.84
CA SER A 370 34.68 -21.22 -48.56
C SER A 370 33.56 -22.01 -49.25
N ARG A 371 32.42 -22.20 -48.58
CA ARG A 371 31.21 -22.81 -49.14
C ARG A 371 30.58 -21.98 -50.26
N GLN A 372 30.64 -20.65 -50.20
CA GLN A 372 30.14 -19.77 -51.27
C GLN A 372 31.04 -19.78 -52.50
N LEU A 373 32.36 -19.83 -52.32
CA LEU A 373 33.33 -19.85 -53.43
C LEU A 373 33.55 -21.25 -54.02
N GLY A 374 33.22 -22.32 -53.29
CA GLY A 374 33.56 -23.70 -53.66
C GLY A 374 35.05 -24.00 -53.59
N LEU A 375 35.83 -23.16 -52.90
CA LEU A 375 37.29 -23.21 -52.83
C LEU A 375 37.78 -23.52 -51.40
N PRO A 376 38.93 -24.22 -51.25
CA PRO A 376 39.57 -24.37 -49.95
C PRO A 376 40.01 -23.02 -49.39
N ILE A 377 40.09 -22.92 -48.06
CA ILE A 377 40.57 -21.72 -47.36
C ILE A 377 42.06 -21.50 -47.69
N PRO A 378 42.50 -20.29 -48.09
CA PRO A 378 43.89 -20.04 -48.43
C PRO A 378 44.82 -20.18 -47.23
N THR A 379 45.90 -20.94 -47.41
CA THR A 379 47.01 -21.06 -46.45
C THR A 379 48.22 -20.30 -46.97
N VAL A 380 48.96 -19.63 -46.08
CA VAL A 380 50.32 -19.17 -46.42
C VAL A 380 51.23 -20.40 -46.47
N ASP A 381 51.58 -20.85 -47.68
CA ASP A 381 52.65 -21.83 -47.86
C ASP A 381 53.94 -21.23 -47.26
N SER A 382 54.44 -21.81 -46.17
CA SER A 382 55.56 -21.25 -45.42
C SER A 382 56.81 -21.11 -46.29
N VAL A 383 57.35 -19.90 -46.38
CA VAL A 383 58.52 -19.58 -47.23
C VAL A 383 59.79 -20.21 -46.66
N ASN A 384 59.97 -21.50 -46.93
CA ASN A 384 61.16 -22.24 -46.58
C ASN A 384 61.59 -23.09 -47.79
N PRO A 385 62.29 -22.49 -48.79
CA PRO A 385 62.72 -23.16 -50.02
C PRO A 385 63.91 -24.12 -49.80
N GLY A 386 63.89 -24.86 -48.69
CA GLY A 386 64.90 -25.83 -48.28
C GLY A 386 64.30 -27.22 -48.06
N TYR A 387 65.05 -28.25 -48.49
CA TYR A 387 64.84 -29.68 -48.22
C TYR A 387 63.57 -30.38 -48.76
N SER A 388 62.38 -29.76 -48.79
CA SER A 388 61.14 -30.51 -49.10
C SER A 388 60.93 -30.86 -50.60
N ALA A 389 61.76 -30.32 -51.51
CA ALA A 389 61.62 -30.52 -52.96
C ALA A 389 62.05 -31.91 -53.47
N TYR A 390 62.90 -32.64 -52.73
CA TYR A 390 63.66 -33.77 -53.28
C TYR A 390 63.07 -35.18 -53.06
N ARG A 391 61.85 -35.31 -52.49
CA ARG A 391 61.31 -36.64 -52.12
C ARG A 391 59.86 -36.96 -52.53
N SER A 392 59.23 -36.16 -53.42
CA SER A 392 57.87 -36.46 -53.92
C SER A 392 57.86 -36.92 -55.39
N GLY A 393 58.25 -38.17 -55.62
CA GLY A 393 58.18 -38.82 -56.94
C GLY A 393 56.78 -39.28 -57.35
N ARG A 394 55.74 -38.45 -57.17
CA ARG A 394 54.35 -38.77 -57.56
C ARG A 394 53.67 -37.59 -58.27
N ARG A 395 53.51 -37.69 -59.59
CA ARG A 395 52.58 -36.87 -60.37
C ARG A 395 51.14 -37.27 -60.02
N ALA A 396 50.45 -36.45 -59.23
CA ALA A 396 49.00 -36.48 -59.08
C ALA A 396 48.51 -35.10 -58.62
N ASN A 397 47.74 -34.41 -59.48
CA ASN A 397 46.98 -33.18 -59.23
C ASN A 397 47.55 -32.21 -58.17
N GLN A 398 48.74 -31.64 -58.44
CA GLN A 398 49.15 -30.38 -57.82
C GLN A 398 48.61 -29.25 -58.73
N PRO A 399 47.76 -28.33 -58.24
CA PRO A 399 47.27 -27.22 -59.05
C PRO A 399 48.44 -26.31 -59.45
N ASP A 400 48.40 -25.80 -60.68
CA ASP A 400 49.46 -24.94 -61.21
C ASP A 400 49.65 -23.70 -60.34
N ALA A 401 50.88 -23.17 -60.26
CA ALA A 401 51.16 -21.97 -59.47
C ALA A 401 50.27 -20.77 -59.88
N ALA A 402 50.00 -20.64 -61.19
CA ALA A 402 49.07 -19.65 -61.72
C ALA A 402 47.60 -19.90 -61.32
N GLU A 403 47.20 -21.15 -61.09
CA GLU A 403 45.85 -21.49 -60.66
C GLU A 403 45.66 -21.28 -59.15
N LYS A 404 46.66 -21.64 -58.33
CA LYS A 404 46.74 -21.22 -56.92
C LYS A 404 46.63 -19.69 -56.78
N GLN A 405 47.36 -18.94 -57.61
CA GLN A 405 47.34 -17.48 -57.55
C GLN A 405 45.98 -16.90 -57.95
N ARG A 406 45.33 -17.42 -59.01
CA ARG A 406 43.95 -17.02 -59.38
C ARG A 406 42.93 -17.33 -58.29
N GLN A 407 43.04 -18.48 -57.62
CA GLN A 407 42.19 -18.82 -56.48
C GLN A 407 42.40 -17.83 -55.32
N GLN A 408 43.64 -17.43 -55.05
CA GLN A 408 43.95 -16.40 -54.07
C GLN A 408 43.39 -15.02 -54.46
N GLU A 409 43.48 -14.61 -55.73
CA GLU A 409 42.91 -13.36 -56.25
C GLU A 409 41.38 -13.32 -56.08
N VAL A 410 40.68 -14.42 -56.36
CA VAL A 410 39.23 -14.56 -56.12
C VAL A 410 38.88 -14.46 -54.63
N TRP A 411 39.66 -15.12 -53.76
CA TRP A 411 39.48 -15.01 -52.30
C TRP A 411 39.73 -13.58 -51.77
N VAL A 412 40.72 -12.86 -52.33
CA VAL A 412 41.00 -11.46 -51.99
C VAL A 412 39.82 -10.56 -52.37
N ASP A 413 39.32 -10.66 -53.61
CA ASP A 413 38.17 -9.88 -54.09
C ASP A 413 36.91 -10.15 -53.26
N ALA A 414 36.60 -11.42 -53.01
CA ALA A 414 35.43 -11.83 -52.22
C ALA A 414 35.51 -11.36 -50.75
N MET A 415 36.67 -11.48 -50.10
CA MET A 415 36.87 -10.95 -48.74
C MET A 415 36.68 -9.44 -48.69
N TRP A 416 37.27 -8.68 -49.63
CA TRP A 416 37.13 -7.23 -49.63
C TRP A 416 35.70 -6.77 -49.92
N LYS A 417 35.00 -7.38 -50.88
CA LYS A 417 33.58 -7.10 -51.13
C LYS A 417 32.69 -7.38 -49.92
N ARG A 418 33.03 -8.41 -49.12
CA ARG A 418 32.31 -8.71 -47.87
C ARG A 418 32.56 -7.68 -46.77
N LEU A 419 33.80 -7.21 -46.62
CA LEU A 419 34.15 -6.13 -45.69
C LEU A 419 33.54 -4.78 -46.11
N GLU A 420 33.53 -4.49 -47.41
CA GLU A 420 32.90 -3.32 -48.02
C GLU A 420 31.37 -3.34 -47.80
N SER A 421 30.72 -4.49 -48.04
CA SER A 421 29.30 -4.69 -47.72
C SER A 421 28.99 -4.54 -46.23
N LEU A 422 29.80 -5.11 -45.33
CA LEU A 422 29.62 -4.93 -43.89
C LEU A 422 29.71 -3.44 -43.54
N ILE A 423 30.86 -2.82 -43.83
CA ILE A 423 31.20 -1.48 -43.35
C ILE A 423 30.32 -0.43 -44.03
N VAL A 424 30.33 -0.36 -45.36
CA VAL A 424 29.70 0.74 -46.12
C VAL A 424 28.19 0.54 -46.33
N VAL A 425 27.68 -0.70 -46.34
CA VAL A 425 26.24 -0.95 -46.54
C VAL A 425 25.52 -1.25 -45.22
N GLU A 426 25.88 -2.34 -44.54
CA GLU A 426 25.14 -2.83 -43.37
C GLU A 426 25.31 -1.93 -42.14
N MET A 427 26.55 -1.57 -41.79
CA MET A 427 26.81 -0.78 -40.58
C MET A 427 26.37 0.67 -40.74
N SER A 428 26.47 1.27 -41.94
CA SER A 428 25.80 2.56 -42.20
C SER A 428 24.29 2.47 -42.02
N ALA A 429 23.63 1.41 -42.51
CA ALA A 429 22.18 1.25 -42.39
C ALA A 429 21.70 1.03 -40.94
N VAL A 430 22.51 0.43 -40.07
CA VAL A 430 22.22 0.37 -38.63
C VAL A 430 22.53 1.71 -37.94
N CYS A 431 23.64 2.35 -38.29
CA CYS A 431 24.03 3.66 -37.74
C CYS A 431 22.97 4.74 -37.99
N SER A 432 22.46 4.86 -39.22
CA SER A 432 21.39 5.80 -39.57
C SER A 432 20.11 5.59 -38.72
N LYS A 433 19.80 4.35 -38.32
CA LYS A 433 18.64 4.04 -37.46
C LYS A 433 18.88 4.47 -36.02
N VAL A 434 20.08 4.24 -35.48
CA VAL A 434 20.45 4.67 -34.13
C VAL A 434 20.48 6.20 -34.02
N TYR A 435 21.03 6.90 -35.02
CA TYR A 435 21.01 8.36 -35.05
C TYR A 435 19.62 8.95 -35.29
N LEU A 436 18.78 8.33 -36.14
CA LEU A 436 17.37 8.72 -36.28
C LEU A 436 16.62 8.59 -34.95
N LEU A 437 16.84 7.48 -34.23
CA LEU A 437 16.26 7.25 -32.90
C LEU A 437 16.71 8.32 -31.90
N GLU A 438 18.02 8.57 -31.75
CA GLU A 438 18.53 9.60 -30.83
C GLU A 438 18.03 11.00 -31.22
N LYS A 439 17.97 11.33 -32.52
CA LYS A 439 17.47 12.62 -33.02
C LYS A 439 15.98 12.81 -32.75
N VAL A 440 15.15 11.79 -32.92
CA VAL A 440 13.72 11.83 -32.59
C VAL A 440 13.51 11.91 -31.06
N LEU A 441 14.22 11.11 -30.26
CA LEU A 441 14.17 11.18 -28.79
C LEU A 441 14.60 12.56 -28.27
N ASN A 442 15.62 13.18 -28.85
CA ASN A 442 16.10 14.50 -28.46
C ASN A 442 15.14 15.62 -28.87
N LEU A 443 14.46 15.51 -30.02
CA LEU A 443 13.51 16.51 -30.52
C LEU A 443 12.12 16.42 -29.89
N LYS A 444 11.76 15.29 -29.26
CA LYS A 444 10.44 15.09 -28.64
C LYS A 444 10.46 15.39 -27.15
N ASN A 445 9.71 16.42 -26.76
CA ASN A 445 9.25 16.64 -25.40
C ASN A 445 7.79 16.20 -25.32
N ASP A 446 7.36 15.75 -24.14
CA ASP A 446 5.93 15.61 -23.87
C ASP A 446 5.23 16.99 -23.76
N ALA A 447 3.94 17.03 -24.10
CA ALA A 447 3.14 18.25 -24.12
C ALA A 447 2.51 18.60 -22.75
N GLU A 448 2.36 17.64 -21.84
CA GLU A 448 1.70 17.84 -20.54
C GLU A 448 2.72 17.91 -19.39
N THR A 449 3.75 17.06 -19.41
CA THR A 449 4.82 17.06 -18.39
C THR A 449 6.04 17.91 -18.78
N GLY A 450 6.22 18.21 -20.07
CA GLY A 450 7.40 18.89 -20.61
C GLY A 450 8.68 18.02 -20.63
N THR A 451 8.64 16.75 -20.23
CA THR A 451 9.83 15.89 -20.15
C THR A 451 10.35 15.52 -21.54
N ASN A 452 11.66 15.67 -21.75
CA ASN A 452 12.33 15.24 -22.98
C ASN A 452 12.47 13.71 -23.03
N PHE A 453 12.19 13.11 -24.19
CA PHE A 453 12.17 11.66 -24.36
C PHE A 453 13.56 11.04 -24.26
N LEU A 454 14.63 11.75 -24.67
CA LEU A 454 16.01 11.28 -24.48
C LEU A 454 16.39 11.27 -23.00
N THR A 455 15.99 12.28 -22.22
CA THR A 455 16.23 12.29 -20.75
C THR A 455 15.58 11.09 -20.07
N ALA A 456 14.29 10.83 -20.35
CA ALA A 456 13.58 9.69 -19.78
C ALA A 456 14.15 8.33 -20.21
N ALA A 457 14.71 8.23 -21.42
CA ALA A 457 15.42 7.02 -21.85
C ALA A 457 16.78 6.86 -21.13
N LEU A 458 17.55 7.94 -20.98
CA LEU A 458 18.89 7.92 -20.37
C LEU A 458 18.90 7.45 -18.91
N GLU A 459 17.81 7.64 -18.15
CA GLU A 459 17.66 7.06 -16.79
C GLU A 459 17.81 5.53 -16.76
N VAL A 460 17.48 4.85 -17.87
CA VAL A 460 17.51 3.38 -18.02
C VAL A 460 18.65 2.89 -18.94
N LEU A 461 19.16 3.78 -19.81
CA LEU A 461 20.24 3.52 -20.76
C LEU A 461 21.64 3.83 -20.21
N GLY A 462 21.77 4.83 -19.33
CA GLY A 462 23.03 5.38 -18.85
C GLY A 462 23.74 6.25 -19.90
N ASP A 463 24.04 5.67 -21.06
CA ASP A 463 24.76 6.31 -22.18
C ASP A 463 23.84 6.63 -23.37
N LYS A 464 24.34 7.49 -24.26
CA LYS A 464 23.67 7.84 -25.53
C LYS A 464 23.57 6.63 -26.48
N PRO A 465 22.44 6.46 -27.20
CA PRO A 465 22.29 5.39 -28.19
C PRO A 465 23.42 5.32 -29.23
N SER A 466 23.85 6.49 -29.75
CA SER A 466 24.99 6.59 -30.67
C SER A 466 26.28 6.04 -30.05
N TYR A 467 26.63 6.45 -28.84
CA TYR A 467 27.84 5.98 -28.14
C TYR A 467 27.84 4.46 -27.94
N THR A 468 26.70 3.88 -27.51
CA THR A 468 26.56 2.42 -27.34
C THR A 468 26.73 1.66 -28.66
N PHE A 469 26.22 2.20 -29.78
CA PHE A 469 26.46 1.65 -31.12
C PHE A 469 27.95 1.69 -31.50
N TRP A 470 28.60 2.84 -31.35
CA TRP A 470 30.00 3.02 -31.75
C TRP A 470 30.96 2.15 -30.93
N LEU A 471 30.74 2.06 -29.62
CA LEU A 471 31.49 1.16 -28.74
C LEU A 471 31.27 -0.30 -29.15
N THR A 472 30.02 -0.75 -29.31
CA THR A 472 29.71 -2.12 -29.74
C THR A 472 30.35 -2.46 -31.09
N PHE A 473 30.29 -1.55 -32.07
CA PHE A 473 30.86 -1.81 -33.39
C PHE A 473 32.39 -1.91 -33.34
N ALA A 474 33.06 -1.01 -32.61
CA ALA A 474 34.51 -1.05 -32.44
C ALA A 474 34.98 -2.31 -31.68
N GLU A 475 34.31 -2.67 -30.57
CA GLU A 475 34.60 -3.90 -29.82
C GLU A 475 34.40 -5.15 -30.67
N SER A 476 33.26 -5.25 -31.35
CA SER A 476 32.92 -6.39 -32.23
C SER A 476 33.89 -6.49 -33.40
N LEU A 477 34.23 -5.37 -34.04
CA LEU A 477 35.20 -5.34 -35.14
C LEU A 477 36.59 -5.78 -34.66
N GLN A 478 37.08 -5.23 -33.55
CA GLN A 478 38.38 -5.62 -32.97
C GLN A 478 38.40 -7.11 -32.57
N GLN A 479 37.33 -7.60 -31.93
CA GLN A 479 37.22 -8.99 -31.48
C GLN A 479 37.25 -9.96 -32.67
N HIS A 480 36.38 -9.76 -33.66
CA HIS A 480 36.32 -10.63 -34.83
C HIS A 480 37.56 -10.52 -35.72
N LEU A 481 38.13 -9.32 -35.87
CA LEU A 481 39.40 -9.10 -36.58
C LEU A 481 40.56 -9.84 -35.91
N THR A 482 40.69 -9.77 -34.58
CA THR A 482 41.74 -10.46 -33.82
C THR A 482 41.59 -11.98 -33.86
N ILE A 483 40.35 -12.48 -33.78
CA ILE A 483 40.06 -13.91 -33.91
C ILE A 483 40.33 -14.39 -35.35
N ALA A 484 40.00 -13.59 -36.37
CA ALA A 484 40.18 -13.95 -37.76
C ALA A 484 41.66 -13.96 -38.20
N THR A 485 42.44 -12.95 -37.80
CA THR A 485 43.89 -12.91 -38.05
C THR A 485 44.62 -14.01 -37.28
N GLY A 486 44.22 -14.29 -36.04
CA GLY A 486 44.78 -15.39 -35.24
C GLY A 486 44.47 -16.79 -35.80
N LYS A 487 43.31 -16.97 -36.47
CA LYS A 487 42.94 -18.21 -37.17
C LYS A 487 43.61 -18.37 -38.53
N SER A 488 43.84 -17.28 -39.25
CA SER A 488 44.37 -17.31 -40.62
C SER A 488 45.53 -16.33 -40.80
N ALA A 489 46.74 -16.87 -40.84
CA ALA A 489 47.95 -16.14 -41.22
C ALA A 489 47.84 -15.50 -42.62
N TRP A 490 47.02 -16.06 -43.52
CA TRP A 490 46.73 -15.48 -44.83
C TRP A 490 45.89 -14.21 -44.71
N LEU A 491 44.86 -14.20 -43.85
CA LEU A 491 44.09 -12.97 -43.61
C LEU A 491 44.91 -11.94 -42.81
N ALA A 492 45.76 -12.38 -41.87
CA ALA A 492 46.74 -11.49 -41.24
C ALA A 492 47.62 -10.81 -42.29
N GLN A 493 48.20 -11.57 -43.23
CA GLN A 493 49.00 -11.04 -44.34
C GLN A 493 48.17 -10.17 -45.30
N LEU A 494 46.90 -10.51 -45.58
CA LEU A 494 46.03 -9.71 -46.46
C LEU A 494 45.69 -8.33 -45.88
N LEU A 495 45.51 -8.24 -44.56
CA LEU A 495 45.08 -7.02 -43.89
C LEU A 495 46.25 -6.15 -43.39
N SER A 496 47.39 -6.75 -43.03
CA SER A 496 48.60 -5.98 -42.70
C SER A 496 49.47 -5.70 -43.95
N SER A 497 49.77 -6.72 -44.74
CA SER A 497 50.78 -6.64 -45.79
C SER A 497 50.26 -6.03 -47.10
N LYS A 498 51.20 -5.46 -47.85
CA LYS A 498 51.05 -5.15 -49.26
C LYS A 498 50.92 -6.45 -50.04
N THR A 499 49.73 -6.75 -50.55
CA THR A 499 49.47 -8.00 -51.29
C THR A 499 49.61 -7.80 -52.80
N GLY A 500 50.41 -8.67 -53.44
CA GLY A 500 50.28 -9.00 -54.86
C GLY A 500 50.37 -7.87 -55.90
N GLY A 501 51.36 -6.97 -55.80
CA GLY A 501 51.73 -6.09 -56.92
C GLY A 501 52.95 -6.63 -57.66
N SER A 502 52.92 -6.67 -59.00
CA SER A 502 54.12 -6.96 -59.81
C SER A 502 55.22 -5.93 -59.54
N ALA A 503 56.49 -6.30 -59.72
CA ALA A 503 57.65 -5.47 -59.41
C ALA A 503 57.69 -4.18 -60.26
N GLY A 504 57.05 -3.12 -59.76
CA GLY A 504 56.89 -1.83 -60.42
C GLY A 504 55.57 -1.13 -60.08
N GLU A 505 54.53 -1.86 -59.69
CA GLU A 505 53.20 -1.29 -59.46
C GLU A 505 52.96 -0.84 -58.01
N LYS A 506 52.23 0.26 -57.83
CA LYS A 506 51.92 0.84 -56.51
C LYS A 506 50.79 0.07 -55.82
N GLY A 507 51.06 -1.18 -55.42
CA GLY A 507 50.15 -1.96 -54.59
C GLY A 507 49.69 -1.17 -53.35
N VAL A 508 48.42 -1.30 -52.99
CA VAL A 508 47.83 -0.62 -51.83
C VAL A 508 47.95 -1.56 -50.62
N ASP A 509 48.46 -1.06 -49.50
CA ASP A 509 48.57 -1.85 -48.26
C ASP A 509 47.17 -2.19 -47.73
N GLY A 510 46.96 -3.42 -47.21
CA GLY A 510 45.64 -3.86 -46.73
C GLY A 510 44.99 -2.90 -45.73
N TYR A 511 45.80 -2.40 -44.78
CA TYR A 511 45.40 -1.38 -43.81
C TYR A 511 44.92 -0.07 -44.46
N GLN A 512 45.57 0.37 -45.54
CA GLN A 512 45.16 1.56 -46.30
C GLN A 512 43.85 1.34 -47.08
N ARG A 513 43.54 0.11 -47.51
CA ARG A 513 42.22 -0.21 -48.08
C ARG A 513 41.13 -0.24 -46.99
N LEU A 514 41.42 -0.79 -45.82
CA LEU A 514 40.49 -0.80 -44.68
C LEU A 514 40.18 0.63 -44.18
N LEU A 515 41.19 1.51 -44.10
CA LEU A 515 41.01 2.93 -43.76
C LEU A 515 40.13 3.67 -44.78
N ARG A 516 40.21 3.35 -46.08
CA ARG A 516 39.32 3.92 -47.10
C ARG A 516 37.86 3.48 -46.91
N LEU A 517 37.61 2.20 -46.61
CA LEU A 517 36.26 1.71 -46.31
C LEU A 517 35.66 2.43 -45.08
N LEU A 518 36.47 2.69 -44.04
CA LEU A 518 36.04 3.50 -42.90
C LEU A 518 35.75 4.96 -43.29
N GLN A 519 36.59 5.58 -44.12
CA GLN A 519 36.38 6.95 -44.63
C GLN A 519 35.09 7.07 -45.45
N GLU A 520 34.79 6.09 -46.31
CA GLU A 520 33.56 6.05 -47.11
C GLU A 520 32.32 5.86 -46.22
N PHE A 521 32.40 4.97 -45.24
CA PHE A 521 31.37 4.78 -44.20
C PHE A 521 31.13 6.06 -43.38
N PHE A 522 32.18 6.77 -42.95
CA PHE A 522 32.05 8.06 -42.27
C PHE A 522 31.38 9.10 -43.18
N ALA A 523 31.83 9.26 -44.43
CA ALA A 523 31.25 10.21 -45.38
C ALA A 523 29.76 9.95 -45.66
N LYS A 524 29.35 8.67 -45.68
CA LYS A 524 27.95 8.25 -45.82
C LYS A 524 27.11 8.52 -44.56
N ILE A 525 27.74 8.48 -43.38
CA ILE A 525 27.09 8.77 -42.09
C ILE A 525 26.96 10.27 -41.81
N THR A 526 27.84 11.12 -42.36
CA THR A 526 27.74 12.60 -42.29
C THR A 526 26.38 13.14 -42.74
N LEU A 527 25.63 12.42 -43.60
CA LEU A 527 24.28 12.79 -44.02
C LEU A 527 23.20 12.61 -42.94
N TYR A 528 23.49 11.84 -41.88
CA TYR A 528 22.58 11.51 -40.79
C TYR A 528 23.06 12.07 -39.43
N THR A 529 24.34 12.39 -39.32
CA THR A 529 24.98 12.96 -38.12
C THR A 529 25.30 14.43 -38.32
N ASP A 530 24.99 15.27 -37.34
CA ASP A 530 25.39 16.69 -37.33
C ASP A 530 26.91 16.86 -36.97
N ILE A 531 27.75 15.97 -37.52
CA ILE A 531 29.19 15.80 -37.23
C ILE A 531 29.95 15.74 -38.56
N GLU A 532 30.87 16.68 -38.80
CA GLU A 532 31.74 16.66 -39.99
C GLU A 532 32.99 15.78 -39.76
N TYR A 533 32.99 14.56 -40.30
CA TYR A 533 34.16 13.69 -40.31
C TYR A 533 35.20 14.17 -41.33
N THR A 534 36.22 14.91 -40.88
CA THR A 534 37.27 15.46 -41.74
C THR A 534 38.67 15.01 -41.32
N THR A 535 39.67 15.21 -42.18
CA THR A 535 41.09 14.92 -41.88
C THR A 535 41.64 15.76 -40.71
N HIS A 536 40.98 16.87 -40.35
CA HIS A 536 41.40 17.77 -39.27
C HIS A 536 40.49 17.73 -38.04
N TYR A 537 39.28 17.18 -38.15
CA TYR A 537 38.33 16.99 -37.06
C TYR A 537 37.71 15.59 -37.15
N GLN A 538 38.03 14.74 -36.19
CA GLN A 538 37.43 13.41 -36.03
C GLN A 538 36.67 13.39 -34.70
N SER A 539 35.45 12.87 -34.72
CA SER A 539 34.68 12.65 -33.50
C SER A 539 35.37 11.58 -32.63
N PRO A 540 35.22 11.62 -31.29
CA PRO A 540 35.83 10.62 -30.41
C PRO A 540 35.35 9.19 -30.73
N GLU A 541 34.15 9.03 -31.27
CA GLU A 541 33.58 7.76 -31.73
C GLU A 541 34.31 7.19 -32.96
N ALA A 542 34.58 8.03 -33.97
CA ALA A 542 35.41 7.63 -35.12
C ALA A 542 36.84 7.27 -34.67
N VAL A 543 37.39 8.00 -33.70
CA VAL A 543 38.71 7.69 -33.11
C VAL A 543 38.69 6.35 -32.37
N ILE A 544 37.59 5.96 -31.70
CA ILE A 544 37.44 4.63 -31.09
C ILE A 544 37.42 3.54 -32.18
N LEU A 545 36.66 3.73 -33.27
CA LEU A 545 36.62 2.76 -34.37
C LEU A 545 37.96 2.62 -35.09
N VAL A 546 38.69 3.72 -35.34
CA VAL A 546 40.04 3.66 -35.95
C VAL A 546 41.05 3.00 -35.00
N LYS A 547 40.96 3.23 -33.68
CA LYS A 547 41.79 2.52 -32.68
C LYS A 547 41.54 1.01 -32.67
N SER A 548 40.31 0.56 -32.96
CA SER A 548 39.94 -0.86 -33.00
C SER A 548 40.76 -1.67 -34.03
N ILE A 549 41.16 -1.04 -35.14
CA ILE A 549 41.94 -1.66 -36.21
C ILE A 549 43.46 -1.38 -36.12
N ALA A 550 43.90 -0.47 -35.24
CA ALA A 550 45.32 -0.11 -35.07
C ALA A 550 46.18 -1.26 -34.48
N SER A 551 45.58 -2.38 -34.10
CA SER A 551 46.26 -3.65 -33.84
C SER A 551 46.99 -4.18 -35.08
N LEU A 552 46.43 -3.99 -36.27
CA LEU A 552 47.05 -4.36 -37.55
C LEU A 552 48.32 -3.55 -37.82
N GLU A 553 48.31 -2.25 -37.53
CA GLU A 553 49.46 -1.35 -37.71
C GLU A 553 50.66 -1.80 -36.84
N ARG A 554 50.42 -2.18 -35.58
CA ARG A 554 51.46 -2.74 -34.72
C ARG A 554 52.00 -4.09 -35.24
N SER A 555 51.16 -4.91 -35.87
CA SER A 555 51.61 -6.16 -36.49
C SER A 555 52.46 -5.93 -37.75
N LEU A 556 52.23 -4.82 -38.47
CA LEU A 556 53.04 -4.41 -39.62
C LEU A 556 54.44 -3.97 -39.19
N ASP A 557 54.55 -3.15 -38.14
CA ASP A 557 55.85 -2.69 -37.65
C ASP A 557 56.65 -3.82 -36.97
N ALA A 558 55.98 -4.77 -36.32
CA ALA A 558 56.58 -6.02 -35.84
C ALA A 558 56.94 -7.04 -36.96
N HIS A 559 56.76 -6.66 -38.23
CA HIS A 559 57.30 -7.36 -39.41
C HIS A 559 58.28 -6.48 -40.23
N ARG A 560 58.61 -5.28 -39.72
CA ARG A 560 59.60 -4.36 -40.29
C ARG A 560 60.89 -4.26 -39.47
N GLN A 561 60.88 -4.78 -38.24
CA GLN A 561 62.05 -4.99 -37.36
C GLN A 561 62.55 -6.42 -37.49
#